data_AF-E4XQR7-F1
#
_entry.id   AF-E4XQR7-F1
#
_cell.length_a   1.000
_cell.length_b   1.000
_cell.length_c   1.000
_cell.angle_alpha   90.00
_cell.angle_beta   90.00
_cell.angle_gamma   90.00
#
_symmetry.space_group_name_H-M   'P 1'
#
loop_
_entity.id
_entity.type
_entity.pdbx_description
1 polymer ?
#
loop_
_entity_poly.entity_id
_entity_poly.type
_entity_poly.pdbx_seq_one_letter_code
_entity_poly.pdbx_strand_id
1 'polypeptide(L)'
;MQFFFLLFSFQLTSASFLRLFGLEKSIEPQDSCIDSDIHDECLTTCRLRYLECLASCNDSSYCESQCRLNFASCDASCPCGVDCPLGCERCDHPLCDQCKDAEISNDDYKMCVLFALDKQNDCIKQCPPNLDCMDKCYANYRLNVQSCPCIESEILSSTQYSKTISTTTAPFTKTMPVSTTSTEKTTTSSTTRSTWNWISKMH
;
A
#
# COMPACT_ATOMS: atom_id res chain seq x y z
N MET A 1 -71.32 -25.20 17.73
CA MET A 1 -71.02 -26.38 18.60
C MET A 1 -70.41 -27.42 17.66
N GLN A 2 -69.13 -27.78 17.62
CA GLN A 2 -67.94 -27.76 18.48
C GLN A 2 -66.77 -27.13 17.68
N PHE A 3 -65.97 -26.17 18.15
CA PHE A 3 -64.94 -26.20 19.20
C PHE A 3 -63.88 -27.31 19.06
N PHE A 4 -62.64 -26.85 18.78
CA PHE A 4 -61.38 -27.28 19.39
C PHE A 4 -61.12 -28.78 19.57
N PHE A 5 -60.23 -29.34 18.75
CA PHE A 5 -59.32 -30.46 19.03
C PHE A 5 -58.57 -30.67 17.69
N LEU A 6 -57.26 -30.57 17.48
CA LEU A 6 -56.08 -30.60 18.34
C LEU A 6 -54.93 -29.87 17.61
N LEU A 7 -54.39 -28.84 18.26
CA LEU A 7 -52.96 -28.58 18.26
C LEU A 7 -52.28 -29.78 18.95
N PHE A 8 -51.02 -30.07 18.59
CA PHE A 8 -50.19 -31.26 18.90
C PHE A 8 -50.38 -32.39 17.88
N SER A 9 -49.45 -32.69 16.96
CA SER A 9 -48.01 -32.88 17.19
C SER A 9 -47.27 -32.87 15.86
N PHE A 10 -46.41 -31.89 15.61
CA PHE A 10 -45.25 -32.09 14.74
C PHE A 10 -44.04 -31.41 15.40
N GLN A 11 -43.69 -31.95 16.57
CA GLN A 11 -42.33 -31.83 17.09
C GLN A 11 -41.48 -32.80 16.27
N LEU A 12 -40.84 -32.31 15.22
CA LEU A 12 -39.66 -32.95 14.66
C LEU A 12 -38.48 -32.01 14.86
N THR A 13 -37.86 -32.18 16.02
CA THR A 13 -36.48 -31.84 16.27
C THR A 13 -35.60 -32.55 15.24
N SER A 14 -34.93 -31.80 14.37
CA SER A 14 -33.69 -32.31 13.78
C SER A 14 -32.77 -31.14 13.47
N ALA A 15 -31.79 -30.99 14.34
CA ALA A 15 -30.58 -30.19 14.16
C ALA A 15 -29.69 -30.72 13.01
N SER A 16 -30.29 -31.21 11.92
CA SER A 16 -29.65 -31.96 10.84
C SER A 16 -29.71 -31.26 9.48
N PHE A 17 -30.46 -30.16 9.34
CA PHE A 17 -30.43 -29.33 8.13
C PHE A 17 -29.26 -28.34 8.07
N LEU A 18 -28.56 -28.09 9.18
CA LEU A 18 -27.42 -27.16 9.22
C LEU A 18 -26.09 -27.75 8.71
N ARG A 19 -26.07 -28.94 8.09
CA ARG A 19 -24.85 -29.55 7.55
C ARG A 19 -24.78 -29.68 6.04
N LEU A 20 -25.78 -29.18 5.29
CA LEU A 20 -25.77 -29.29 3.82
C LEU A 20 -25.11 -28.12 3.08
N PHE A 21 -24.86 -27.00 3.75
CA PHE A 21 -24.05 -25.90 3.20
C PHE A 21 -22.68 -25.92 3.86
N GLY A 22 -21.90 -26.97 3.57
CA GLY A 22 -20.48 -27.04 3.89
C GLY A 22 -19.65 -26.15 2.97
N LEU A 23 -19.89 -24.84 3.04
CA LEU A 23 -18.94 -23.82 2.58
C LEU A 23 -18.29 -23.18 3.82
N GLU A 24 -17.66 -23.99 4.66
CA GLU A 24 -16.64 -23.51 5.57
C GLU A 24 -15.33 -23.39 4.79
N LYS A 25 -15.31 -22.48 3.81
CA LYS A 25 -14.04 -21.90 3.39
C LYS A 25 -13.76 -20.83 4.42
N SER A 26 -13.00 -21.19 5.45
CA SER A 26 -12.29 -20.24 6.29
C SER A 26 -11.35 -19.46 5.35
N ILE A 27 -11.87 -18.40 4.77
CA ILE A 27 -11.05 -17.25 4.39
C ILE A 27 -10.81 -16.59 5.74
N GLU A 28 -9.66 -16.90 6.32
CA GLU A 28 -9.10 -16.05 7.35
C GLU A 28 -9.10 -14.62 6.78
N PRO A 29 -9.74 -13.65 7.45
CA PRO A 29 -9.74 -12.29 6.95
C PRO A 29 -8.31 -11.78 7.01
N GLN A 30 -7.61 -11.79 5.87
CA GLN A 30 -6.67 -10.71 5.58
C GLN A 30 -7.50 -9.46 5.22
N ASP A 31 -8.42 -9.05 6.10
CA ASP A 31 -9.32 -7.91 5.91
C ASP A 31 -8.64 -6.60 6.34
N SER A 32 -7.45 -6.38 5.78
CA SER A 32 -7.02 -5.01 5.56
C SER A 32 -6.24 -5.03 4.26
N CYS A 33 -6.97 -4.97 3.15
CA CYS A 33 -6.34 -4.59 1.89
C CYS A 33 -5.54 -3.30 2.15
N ILE A 34 -4.28 -3.27 1.74
CA ILE A 34 -3.36 -2.16 2.02
C ILE A 34 -3.91 -0.82 1.51
N ASP A 35 -4.66 -0.87 0.41
CA ASP A 35 -5.27 0.28 -0.25
C ASP A 35 -6.75 0.48 0.10
N SER A 36 -7.17 0.11 1.32
CA SER A 36 -8.57 0.25 1.78
C SER A 36 -9.07 1.70 1.68
N ASP A 37 -8.21 2.69 1.96
CA ASP A 37 -8.59 4.11 1.86
C ASP A 37 -8.89 4.50 0.40
N ILE A 38 -8.10 3.97 -0.55
CA ILE A 38 -8.30 4.18 -2.00
C ILE A 38 -9.55 3.46 -2.48
N HIS A 39 -9.82 2.25 -1.94
CA HIS A 39 -11.06 1.52 -2.21
C HIS A 39 -12.29 2.34 -1.78
N ASP A 40 -12.27 2.94 -0.60
CA ASP A 40 -13.37 3.76 -0.08
C ASP A 40 -13.60 5.03 -0.92
N GLU A 41 -12.54 5.68 -1.38
CA GLU A 41 -12.62 6.81 -2.33
C GLU A 41 -13.25 6.37 -3.67
N CYS A 42 -12.80 5.23 -4.19
CA CYS A 42 -13.33 4.64 -5.42
C CYS A 42 -14.83 4.33 -5.29
N LEU A 43 -15.21 3.63 -4.23
CA LEU A 43 -16.60 3.29 -3.92
C LEU A 43 -17.48 4.53 -3.77
N THR A 44 -16.97 5.57 -3.13
CA THR A 44 -17.67 6.85 -3.00
C THR A 44 -17.98 7.43 -4.38
N THR A 45 -17.00 7.44 -5.28
CA THR A 45 -17.18 7.88 -6.66
C THR A 45 -18.18 7.01 -7.43
N CYS A 46 -18.10 5.68 -7.30
CA CYS A 46 -19.05 4.75 -7.91
C CYS A 46 -20.48 5.00 -7.42
N ARG A 47 -20.67 5.20 -6.11
CA ARG A 47 -21.98 5.50 -5.50
C ARG A 47 -22.55 6.82 -5.99
N LEU A 48 -21.73 7.86 -6.11
CA LEU A 48 -22.18 9.15 -6.63
C LEU A 48 -22.67 9.04 -8.08
N ARG A 49 -21.90 8.37 -8.96
CA ARG A 49 -22.33 8.13 -10.34
C ARG A 49 -23.59 7.27 -10.44
N TYR A 50 -23.74 6.30 -9.56
CA TYR A 50 -24.95 5.48 -9.49
C TYR A 50 -26.18 6.31 -9.15
N LEU A 51 -26.09 7.18 -8.14
CA LEU A 51 -27.19 8.08 -7.74
C LEU A 51 -27.54 9.09 -8.85
N GLU A 52 -26.53 9.67 -9.51
CA GLU A 52 -26.72 10.56 -10.65
C GLU A 52 -27.40 9.87 -11.84
N CYS A 53 -26.99 8.62 -12.12
CA CYS A 53 -27.60 7.77 -13.14
C CYS A 53 -29.08 7.53 -12.83
N LEU A 54 -29.41 7.12 -11.60
CA LEU A 54 -30.80 6.89 -11.18
C LEU A 54 -31.65 8.15 -11.29
N ALA A 55 -31.13 9.31 -10.86
CA ALA A 55 -31.84 10.59 -10.95
C ALA A 55 -32.19 10.96 -12.40
N SER A 56 -31.41 10.48 -13.37
CA SER A 56 -31.61 10.74 -14.79
C SER A 56 -32.54 9.73 -15.50
N CYS A 57 -32.97 8.66 -14.81
CA CYS A 57 -33.69 7.55 -15.45
C CYS A 57 -35.19 7.78 -15.67
N ASN A 58 -35.80 8.78 -15.01
CA ASN A 58 -37.23 9.11 -15.15
C ASN A 58 -38.15 7.88 -15.04
N ASP A 59 -37.94 7.06 -14.01
CA ASP A 59 -38.65 5.81 -13.67
C ASP A 59 -38.54 4.66 -14.70
N SER A 60 -37.59 4.74 -15.63
CA SER A 60 -37.31 3.65 -16.57
C SER A 60 -36.61 2.48 -15.88
N SER A 61 -37.34 1.38 -15.66
CA SER A 61 -36.80 0.14 -15.07
C SER A 61 -35.59 -0.42 -15.82
N TYR A 62 -35.55 -0.27 -17.15
CA TYR A 62 -34.39 -0.65 -17.96
C TYR A 62 -33.18 0.23 -17.62
N CYS A 63 -33.37 1.55 -17.56
CA CYS A 63 -32.32 2.49 -17.19
C CYS A 63 -31.75 2.21 -15.79
N GLU A 64 -32.62 2.03 -14.80
CA GLU A 64 -32.20 1.71 -13.43
C GLU A 64 -31.39 0.40 -13.36
N SER A 65 -31.77 -0.58 -14.17
CA SER A 65 -31.03 -1.84 -14.27
C SER A 65 -29.63 -1.63 -14.83
N GLN A 66 -29.48 -0.77 -15.84
CA GLN A 66 -28.16 -0.39 -16.37
C GLN A 66 -27.33 0.37 -15.33
N CYS A 67 -27.92 1.29 -14.56
CA CYS A 67 -27.23 1.97 -13.48
C CYS A 67 -26.67 0.98 -12.44
N ARG A 68 -27.45 -0.05 -12.06
CA ARG A 68 -27.00 -1.10 -11.12
C ARG A 68 -25.84 -1.92 -11.68
N LEU A 69 -25.88 -2.26 -12.97
CA LEU A 69 -24.79 -2.99 -13.62
C LEU A 69 -23.52 -2.14 -13.69
N ASN A 70 -23.63 -0.87 -14.04
CA ASN A 70 -22.50 0.05 -14.06
C ASN A 70 -21.90 0.25 -12.67
N PHE A 71 -22.73 0.34 -11.63
CA PHE A 71 -22.26 0.40 -10.25
C PHE A 71 -21.48 -0.86 -9.86
N ALA A 72 -22.03 -2.05 -10.13
CA ALA A 72 -21.37 -3.31 -9.82
C ALA A 72 -20.04 -3.46 -10.58
N SER A 73 -19.99 -3.05 -11.85
CA SER A 73 -18.75 -3.04 -12.62
C SER A 73 -17.72 -2.04 -12.08
N CYS A 74 -18.16 -0.87 -11.62
CA CYS A 74 -17.30 0.14 -11.04
C CYS A 74 -16.68 -0.36 -9.73
N ASP A 75 -17.52 -0.88 -8.82
CA ASP A 75 -17.12 -1.48 -7.54
C ASP A 75 -16.13 -2.65 -7.75
N ALA A 76 -16.43 -3.54 -8.71
CA ALA A 76 -15.55 -4.66 -9.04
C ALA A 76 -14.15 -4.21 -9.47
N SER A 77 -14.05 -3.13 -10.25
CA SER A 77 -12.80 -2.58 -10.77
C SER A 77 -12.02 -1.72 -9.78
N CYS A 78 -12.62 -1.35 -8.64
CA CYS A 78 -11.92 -0.57 -7.63
C CYS A 78 -10.72 -1.36 -7.08
N PRO A 79 -9.65 -0.68 -6.63
CA PRO A 79 -8.59 -1.32 -5.84
C PRO A 79 -9.23 -2.02 -4.65
N CYS A 80 -8.76 -3.22 -4.30
CA CYS A 80 -9.36 -4.12 -3.31
C CYS A 80 -10.71 -4.73 -3.73
N GLY A 81 -11.20 -4.43 -4.94
CA GLY A 81 -12.37 -5.06 -5.55
C GLY A 81 -12.04 -6.43 -6.16
N VAL A 82 -13.04 -7.07 -6.75
CA VAL A 82 -12.87 -8.44 -7.29
C VAL A 82 -11.93 -8.50 -8.49
N ASP A 83 -11.79 -7.42 -9.26
CA ASP A 83 -10.86 -7.34 -10.38
C ASP A 83 -9.45 -6.91 -9.93
N CYS A 84 -9.34 -6.29 -8.76
CA CYS A 84 -8.08 -5.82 -8.17
C CYS A 84 -7.94 -6.26 -6.69
N PRO A 85 -7.86 -7.57 -6.40
CA PRO A 85 -7.91 -8.09 -5.03
C PRO A 85 -6.68 -7.75 -4.18
N LEU A 86 -5.57 -7.34 -4.81
CA LEU A 86 -4.34 -6.92 -4.14
C LEU A 86 -4.24 -5.39 -4.01
N GLY A 87 -5.36 -4.68 -4.11
CA GLY A 87 -5.34 -3.22 -4.11
C GLY A 87 -4.79 -2.68 -5.42
N CYS A 88 -3.84 -1.77 -5.31
CA CYS A 88 -3.17 -1.12 -6.43
C CYS A 88 -1.97 -1.91 -6.97
N GLU A 89 -1.55 -2.98 -6.28
CA GLU A 89 -0.51 -3.86 -6.77
C GLU A 89 -0.97 -4.52 -8.09
N ARG A 90 -0.38 -4.07 -9.21
CA ARG A 90 -0.67 -4.57 -10.56
C ARG A 90 -2.13 -4.39 -11.01
N CYS A 91 -2.83 -3.41 -10.45
CA CYS A 91 -4.15 -3.00 -10.87
C CYS A 91 -4.04 -1.79 -11.82
N ASP A 92 -4.66 -1.87 -12.99
CA ASP A 92 -4.77 -0.75 -13.93
C ASP A 92 -6.01 0.08 -13.61
N HIS A 93 -5.94 0.86 -12.53
CA HIS A 93 -7.02 1.73 -12.08
C HIS A 93 -6.53 3.17 -11.93
N PRO A 94 -7.30 4.19 -12.35
CA PRO A 94 -6.87 5.60 -12.31
C PRO A 94 -6.46 6.11 -10.93
N LEU A 95 -7.00 5.53 -9.86
CA LEU A 95 -6.63 5.90 -8.49
C LEU A 95 -5.29 5.29 -8.03
N CYS A 96 -4.78 4.28 -8.74
CA CYS A 96 -3.52 3.61 -8.41
C CYS A 96 -2.27 4.31 -8.95
N ASP A 97 -2.43 5.35 -9.77
CA ASP A 97 -1.31 6.16 -10.27
C ASP A 97 -0.69 7.06 -9.19
N GLN A 98 -1.31 7.20 -8.00
CA GLN A 98 -0.83 8.09 -6.93
C GLN A 98 0.52 7.67 -6.32
N CYS A 99 0.88 6.38 -6.41
CA CYS A 99 2.15 5.87 -5.91
C CYS A 99 3.23 5.72 -7.00
N LYS A 100 2.86 5.96 -8.26
CA LYS A 100 3.82 5.99 -9.36
C LYS A 100 4.74 7.18 -9.19
N ASP A 101 6.04 6.91 -9.08
CA ASP A 101 7.06 7.92 -8.84
C ASP A 101 6.76 8.77 -7.59
N ALA A 102 6.23 8.16 -6.51
CA ALA A 102 5.79 8.85 -5.29
C ALA A 102 6.83 9.81 -4.69
N GLU A 103 8.11 9.48 -4.83
CA GLU A 103 9.25 10.34 -4.46
C GLU A 103 9.19 11.74 -5.08
N ILE A 104 8.53 11.88 -6.23
CA ILE A 104 8.41 13.11 -7.03
C ILE A 104 6.95 13.59 -7.06
N SER A 105 5.97 12.69 -7.16
CA SER A 105 4.58 13.02 -7.45
C SER A 105 3.69 13.15 -6.20
N ASN A 106 4.06 12.53 -5.08
CA ASN A 106 3.20 12.38 -3.91
C ASN A 106 3.75 13.17 -2.72
N ASP A 107 3.10 14.28 -2.36
CA ASP A 107 3.56 15.14 -1.27
C ASP A 107 3.39 14.50 0.12
N ASP A 108 2.39 13.64 0.30
CA ASP A 108 2.17 12.91 1.55
C ASP A 108 3.27 11.88 1.80
N TYR A 109 3.71 11.17 0.76
CA TYR A 109 4.90 10.31 0.81
C TYR A 109 6.14 11.10 1.22
N LYS A 110 6.42 12.21 0.53
CA LYS A 110 7.60 13.05 0.82
C LYS A 110 7.58 13.54 2.25
N MET A 111 6.44 14.07 2.71
CA MET A 111 6.29 14.59 4.07
C MET A 111 6.47 13.48 5.11
N CYS A 112 5.93 12.28 4.87
CA CYS A 112 6.10 11.15 5.76
C CYS A 112 7.57 10.72 5.88
N VAL A 113 8.27 10.54 4.76
CA VAL A 113 9.69 10.14 4.75
C VAL A 113 10.57 11.20 5.42
N LEU A 114 10.30 12.49 5.16
CA LEU A 114 10.98 13.59 5.81
C LEU A 114 10.76 13.61 7.33
N PHE A 115 9.53 13.37 7.77
CA PHE A 115 9.21 13.27 9.21
C PHE A 115 9.89 12.08 9.89
N ALA A 116 9.95 10.92 9.22
CA ALA A 116 10.69 9.76 9.71
C ALA A 116 12.19 10.07 9.85
N LEU A 117 12.76 10.78 8.88
CA LEU A 117 14.16 11.21 8.89
C LEU A 117 14.44 12.21 10.03
N ASP A 118 13.55 13.18 10.24
CA ASP A 118 13.67 14.15 11.33
C ASP A 118 13.70 13.45 12.71
N LYS A 119 12.77 12.52 12.95
CA LYS A 119 12.77 11.66 14.14
C LYS A 119 14.07 10.88 14.33
N GLN A 120 14.62 10.34 13.24
CA GLN A 120 15.90 9.62 13.30
C GLN A 120 17.04 10.57 13.70
N ASN A 121 17.11 11.73 13.07
CA ASN A 121 18.14 12.73 13.36
C ASN A 121 18.08 13.16 14.83
N ASP A 122 16.88 13.40 15.34
CA ASP A 122 16.68 13.78 16.74
C ASP A 122 17.01 12.65 17.72
N CYS A 123 16.74 11.39 17.35
CA CYS A 123 17.18 10.21 18.10
C CYS A 123 18.72 10.13 18.17
N ILE A 124 19.39 10.27 17.03
CA ILE A 124 20.85 10.20 16.92
C ILE A 124 21.53 11.32 17.73
N LYS A 125 21.00 12.55 17.71
CA LYS A 125 21.54 13.68 18.49
C LYS A 125 21.53 13.42 20.00
N GLN A 126 20.58 12.61 20.49
CA GLN A 126 20.42 12.30 21.90
C GLN A 126 21.24 11.08 22.34
N CYS A 127 21.85 10.37 21.40
CA CYS A 127 22.61 9.18 21.72
C CYS A 127 23.96 9.50 22.39
N PRO A 128 24.34 8.76 23.44
CA PRO A 128 25.74 8.73 23.88
C PRO A 128 26.63 8.12 22.78
N PRO A 129 27.97 8.21 22.89
CA PRO A 129 28.90 7.55 21.96
C PRO A 129 28.86 6.02 22.13
N ASN A 130 27.74 5.41 21.75
CA ASN A 130 27.43 3.99 21.80
C ASN A 130 26.67 3.59 20.53
N LEU A 131 27.16 2.55 19.86
CA LEU A 131 26.60 2.02 18.62
C LEU A 131 25.19 1.44 18.82
N ASP A 132 24.91 0.82 19.97
CA ASP A 132 23.60 0.23 20.28
C ASP A 132 22.47 1.27 20.28
N CYS A 133 22.77 2.52 20.63
CA CYS A 133 21.79 3.60 20.60
C CYS A 133 21.45 3.98 19.15
N MET A 134 22.49 4.11 18.31
CA MET A 134 22.32 4.45 16.90
C MET A 134 21.57 3.35 16.14
N ASP A 135 21.88 2.09 16.41
CA ASP A 135 21.20 0.94 15.79
C ASP A 135 19.69 0.95 16.06
N LYS A 136 19.28 1.34 17.29
CA LYS A 136 17.85 1.51 17.62
C LYS A 136 17.21 2.67 16.86
N CYS A 137 17.93 3.78 16.66
CA CYS A 137 17.43 4.89 15.85
C CYS A 137 17.21 4.47 14.39
N TYR A 138 18.13 3.69 13.82
CA TYR A 138 17.97 3.14 12.47
C TYR A 138 16.82 2.13 12.38
N ALA A 139 16.66 1.26 13.37
CA ALA A 139 15.53 0.33 13.43
C ALA A 139 14.19 1.07 13.47
N ASN A 140 14.06 2.12 14.30
CA ASN A 140 12.86 2.94 14.37
C ASN A 140 12.59 3.70 13.07
N TYR A 141 13.63 4.22 12.41
CA TYR A 141 13.47 4.86 11.10
C TYR A 141 12.83 3.91 10.08
N ARG A 142 13.30 2.65 10.01
CA ARG A 142 12.74 1.65 9.10
C ARG A 142 11.25 1.40 9.39
N LEU A 143 10.86 1.32 10.66
CA LEU A 143 9.45 1.17 11.05
C LEU A 143 8.62 2.41 10.67
N ASN A 144 9.16 3.61 10.87
CA ASN A 144 8.46 4.85 10.52
C ASN A 144 8.28 4.99 8.99
N VAL A 145 9.27 4.61 8.19
CA VAL A 145 9.15 4.63 6.72
C VAL A 145 8.18 3.56 6.22
N GLN A 146 8.15 2.37 6.85
CA GLN A 146 7.17 1.32 6.51
C GLN A 146 5.72 1.77 6.70
N SER A 147 5.46 2.78 7.54
CA SER A 147 4.12 3.37 7.70
C SER A 147 3.78 4.48 6.71
N CYS A 148 4.71 4.86 5.82
CA CYS A 148 4.44 5.88 4.81
C CYS A 148 3.59 5.33 3.66
N PRO A 149 2.73 6.17 3.04
CA PRO A 149 1.98 5.75 1.86
C PRO A 149 2.96 5.33 0.75
N CYS A 150 2.57 4.44 -0.15
CA CYS A 150 3.41 4.05 -1.30
C CYS A 150 4.76 3.37 -0.97
N ILE A 151 5.00 2.93 0.28
CA ILE A 151 6.11 2.02 0.60
C ILE A 151 5.63 0.58 0.50
N GLU A 152 6.19 -0.17 -0.44
CA GLU A 152 6.00 -1.62 -0.50
C GLU A 152 6.68 -2.27 0.70
N SER A 153 5.89 -2.99 1.50
CA SER A 153 6.33 -3.63 2.73
C SER A 153 7.08 -4.96 2.46
N GLU A 154 8.26 -4.91 1.86
CA GLU A 154 9.04 -6.14 1.58
C GLU A 154 9.75 -6.78 2.81
N ILE A 155 9.36 -6.49 4.07
CA ILE A 155 10.26 -6.77 5.21
C ILE A 155 9.62 -7.26 6.52
N LEU A 156 8.66 -8.20 6.44
CA LEU A 156 8.25 -9.01 7.61
C LEU A 156 8.34 -10.54 7.41
N SER A 157 8.76 -11.06 6.25
CA SER A 157 8.83 -12.51 6.00
C SER A 157 10.20 -13.18 6.22
N SER A 158 11.15 -12.55 6.92
CA SER A 158 12.43 -13.20 7.26
C SER A 158 12.76 -13.21 8.75
N THR A 159 11.77 -13.50 9.60
CA THR A 159 12.00 -13.92 10.99
C THR A 159 12.48 -15.39 11.10
N GLN A 160 13.27 -15.87 10.15
CA GLN A 160 13.98 -17.16 10.25
C GLN A 160 15.40 -17.06 9.69
N TYR A 161 16.27 -16.36 10.40
CA TYR A 161 17.67 -16.77 10.47
C TYR A 161 18.09 -16.91 11.92
N SER A 162 17.49 -17.91 12.57
CA SER A 162 18.16 -18.58 13.68
C SER A 162 19.48 -19.15 13.15
N LYS A 163 20.58 -18.65 13.71
CA LYS A 163 21.62 -19.50 14.29
C LYS A 163 22.02 -20.70 13.42
N THR A 164 22.94 -20.51 12.49
CA THR A 164 23.92 -21.55 12.17
C THR A 164 25.27 -20.89 11.92
N ILE A 165 26.12 -21.02 12.94
CA ILE A 165 27.57 -20.96 12.84
C ILE A 165 27.97 -21.96 11.75
N SER A 166 28.69 -21.50 10.73
CA SER A 166 29.60 -22.36 9.98
C SER A 166 30.85 -21.58 9.67
N THR A 167 31.73 -21.63 10.67
CA THR A 167 33.18 -21.56 10.55
C THR A 167 33.62 -22.28 9.27
N THR A 168 34.17 -21.55 8.30
CA THR A 168 35.07 -22.16 7.32
C THR A 168 36.30 -21.28 7.20
N THR A 169 37.38 -21.87 7.67
CA THR A 169 38.72 -21.32 7.83
C THR A 169 39.47 -21.38 6.50
N ALA A 170 40.23 -20.32 6.23
CA ALA A 170 41.47 -20.24 5.42
C ALA A 170 41.37 -20.12 3.88
N PRO A 171 42.42 -19.62 3.19
CA PRO A 171 43.51 -18.72 3.62
C PRO A 171 43.75 -17.51 2.68
N PHE A 172 44.34 -16.45 3.26
CA PHE A 172 45.04 -15.38 2.56
C PHE A 172 46.20 -15.93 1.70
N THR A 173 46.27 -15.54 0.42
CA THR A 173 47.57 -15.34 -0.25
C THR A 173 47.53 -14.26 -1.35
N LYS A 174 48.23 -13.15 -1.07
CA LYS A 174 49.02 -12.22 -1.91
C LYS A 174 48.83 -12.31 -3.44
N THR A 175 48.73 -11.20 -4.18
CA THR A 175 49.91 -10.41 -4.63
C THR A 175 49.45 -9.18 -5.42
N MET A 176 50.02 -8.00 -5.14
CA MET A 176 49.95 -6.81 -6.02
C MET A 176 50.76 -7.02 -7.30
N PRO A 177 50.51 -6.24 -8.36
CA PRO A 177 51.55 -5.27 -8.68
C PRO A 177 51.02 -3.84 -8.82
N VAL A 178 51.74 -2.96 -8.15
CA VAL A 178 51.91 -1.55 -8.46
C VAL A 178 52.39 -1.41 -9.91
N SER A 179 51.82 -0.49 -10.68
CA SER A 179 52.60 0.38 -11.55
C SER A 179 51.84 1.65 -11.91
N THR A 180 52.62 2.72 -11.87
CA THR A 180 52.29 4.15 -11.85
C THR A 180 52.29 4.75 -13.25
N THR A 181 51.65 5.93 -13.39
CA THR A 181 52.09 7.09 -14.20
C THR A 181 51.19 7.54 -15.37
N SER A 182 50.57 8.71 -15.13
CA SER A 182 50.38 9.92 -15.98
C SER A 182 49.87 9.79 -17.42
N THR A 183 48.81 10.54 -17.76
CA THR A 183 48.92 11.71 -18.66
C THR A 183 47.68 12.61 -18.55
N GLU A 184 47.99 13.87 -18.29
CA GLU A 184 47.23 15.10 -18.30
C GLU A 184 46.52 15.38 -19.63
N LYS A 185 45.25 15.82 -19.59
CA LYS A 185 44.74 16.74 -20.62
C LYS A 185 43.69 17.71 -20.07
N THR A 186 44.21 18.88 -19.74
CA THR A 186 43.54 20.17 -19.66
C THR A 186 42.63 20.41 -20.88
N THR A 187 41.38 20.79 -20.67
CA THR A 187 40.63 21.60 -21.63
C THR A 187 39.79 22.60 -20.85
N THR A 188 40.38 23.78 -20.70
CA THR A 188 39.72 25.03 -20.35
C THR A 188 38.79 25.43 -21.49
N SER A 189 37.52 25.71 -21.19
CA SER A 189 36.70 26.60 -22.02
C SER A 189 35.84 27.45 -21.11
N SER A 190 36.20 28.72 -21.10
CA SER A 190 35.55 29.86 -20.47
C SER A 190 34.29 30.29 -21.24
N THR A 191 33.50 31.13 -20.55
CA THR A 191 32.50 32.07 -21.12
C THR A 191 31.10 31.42 -21.25
N THR A 192 30.03 31.86 -20.58
CA THR A 192 29.60 33.24 -20.32
C THR A 192 28.63 33.32 -19.15
N ARG A 193 28.74 34.41 -18.38
CA ARG A 193 27.83 34.91 -17.35
C ARG A 193 26.53 35.42 -18.00
N SER A 194 25.38 34.93 -17.58
CA SER A 194 24.10 35.64 -17.72
C SER A 194 23.20 35.35 -16.53
N THR A 195 23.23 36.29 -15.60
CA THR A 195 22.23 36.50 -14.55
C THR A 195 20.87 36.79 -15.17
N TRP A 196 19.84 36.02 -14.82
CA TRP A 196 18.46 36.46 -14.95
C TRP A 196 17.72 36.16 -13.64
N ASN A 197 17.66 37.21 -12.82
CA ASN A 197 16.70 37.38 -11.74
C ASN A 197 15.28 37.40 -12.31
N TRP A 198 14.37 36.60 -11.74
CA TRP A 198 12.94 36.90 -11.78
C TRP A 198 12.36 36.67 -10.39
N ILE A 199 12.30 37.76 -9.62
CA ILE A 199 11.52 37.89 -8.39
C ILE A 199 10.35 38.85 -8.69
N SER A 200 9.17 38.42 -8.25
CA SER A 200 7.96 39.18 -7.90
C SER A 200 7.07 39.78 -8.99
N LYS A 201 5.81 39.31 -8.99
CA LYS A 201 4.68 40.19 -8.65
C LYS A 201 3.51 39.40 -8.05
N MET A 202 3.27 39.61 -6.76
CA MET A 202 1.95 39.56 -6.14
C MET A 202 1.24 40.88 -6.47
N HIS A 203 0.05 40.80 -7.07
CA HIS A 203 -1.16 41.57 -6.77
C HIS A 203 -2.27 41.17 -7.74
#